data_AF-A0A8X7U569-F1
#
_entry.id   AF-A0A8X7U569-F1
#
_cell.length_a   1.000
_cell.length_b   1.000
_cell.length_c   1.000
_cell.angle_alpha   90.00
_cell.angle_beta   90.00
_cell.angle_gamma   90.00
#
_symmetry.space_group_name_H-M   'P 1'
#
loop_
_entity.id
_entity.type
_entity.pdbx_description
1 polymer ?
#
loop_
_entity_poly.entity_id
_entity_poly.type
_entity_poly.pdbx_seq_one_letter_code
_entity_poly.pdbx_strand_id
1 'polypeptide(L)'
;MNFKPKTCEIKAHKGDRIKVHYRGKLTDGTVFDSSCDPFEFELGSGQVIKGWDQGLLLGACVGEKRKLKISCGATLIFDTELIAVYGKPTVVEEDEDEDDTSEDGEL
;
A
#
# COMPACT_ATOMS: atom_id res chain seq x y z
N MET A 1 4.74 -1.71 -15.64
CA MET A 1 4.38 -3.13 -15.75
C MET A 1 3.88 -3.53 -14.39
N ASN A 2 2.69 -4.14 -14.30
CA ASN A 2 2.19 -4.66 -13.03
C ASN A 2 2.71 -6.08 -12.89
N PHE A 3 3.39 -6.40 -11.79
CA PHE A 3 3.94 -7.74 -11.52
C PHE A 3 3.38 -8.20 -10.18
N LYS A 4 2.74 -9.36 -10.15
CA LYS A 4 2.24 -10.00 -8.93
C LYS A 4 2.99 -11.31 -8.71
N PRO A 5 3.59 -11.54 -7.53
CA PRO A 5 4.30 -12.79 -7.25
C PRO A 5 3.34 -13.98 -7.26
N LYS A 6 3.86 -15.18 -7.57
CA LYS A 6 3.07 -16.43 -7.63
C LYS A 6 2.53 -16.84 -6.27
N THR A 7 3.27 -16.56 -5.20
CA THR A 7 2.87 -16.76 -3.81
C THR A 7 2.82 -15.40 -3.11
N CYS A 8 1.82 -15.21 -2.26
CA CYS A 8 1.55 -13.95 -1.57
C CYS A 8 1.39 -14.26 -0.08
N GLU A 9 2.52 -14.53 0.57
CA GLU A 9 2.56 -14.92 1.98
C GLU A 9 2.37 -13.72 2.90
N ILE A 10 2.86 -12.55 2.47
CA ILE A 10 2.77 -11.30 3.23
C ILE A 10 2.07 -10.25 2.36
N LYS A 11 0.95 -9.75 2.87
CA LYS A 11 0.15 -8.66 2.27
C LYS A 11 0.23 -7.42 3.14
N ALA A 12 0.32 -6.26 2.50
CA ALA A 12 0.24 -4.98 3.19
C ALA A 12 -1.22 -4.64 3.56
N HIS A 13 -1.42 -4.28 4.82
CA HIS A 13 -2.70 -3.82 5.37
C HIS A 13 -2.59 -2.39 5.89
N LYS A 14 -3.74 -1.77 6.17
CA LYS A 14 -3.79 -0.44 6.75
C LYS A 14 -3.13 -0.43 8.14
N GLY A 15 -2.25 0.54 8.37
CA GLY A 15 -1.46 0.70 9.60
C GLY A 15 -0.13 -0.06 9.57
N ASP A 16 0.15 -0.88 8.55
CA ASP A 16 1.47 -1.49 8.44
C ASP A 16 2.52 -0.47 8.04
N ARG A 17 3.72 -0.59 8.60
CA ARG A 17 4.89 0.13 8.10
C ARG A 17 5.43 -0.62 6.88
N ILE A 18 5.42 0.02 5.73
CA ILE A 18 5.85 -0.60 4.48
C ILE A 18 7.11 0.05 3.95
N LYS A 19 7.90 -0.73 3.21
CA LYS A 19 9.11 -0.29 2.53
C LYS A 19 8.97 -0.46 1.04
N VAL A 20 9.33 0.55 0.27
CA VAL A 20 9.07 0.58 -1.17
C VAL A 20 10.24 1.16 -1.95
N HIS A 21 10.40 0.70 -3.18
CA HIS A 21 11.13 1.43 -4.20
C HIS A 21 10.15 2.06 -5.19
N TYR A 22 10.48 3.24 -5.69
CA TYR A 22 9.65 3.91 -6.67
C TYR A 22 10.44 4.70 -7.70
N ARG A 23 9.79 4.89 -8.85
CA ARG A 23 10.26 5.75 -9.92
C ARG A 23 9.10 6.59 -10.46
N GLY A 24 9.20 7.89 -10.26
CA GLY A 24 8.27 8.90 -10.74
C GLY A 24 8.67 9.42 -12.12
N LYS A 25 7.74 9.38 -13.08
CA LYS A 25 7.94 9.87 -14.44
C LYS A 25 6.71 10.59 -14.99
N LEU A 26 6.93 11.48 -15.94
CA LEU A 26 5.87 12.14 -16.70
C LEU A 26 5.34 11.21 -17.81
N THR A 27 4.25 11.62 -18.47
CA THR A 27 3.68 10.87 -19.59
C THR A 27 4.62 10.71 -20.78
N ASP A 28 5.55 11.65 -20.95
CA ASP A 28 6.60 11.61 -21.97
C ASP A 28 7.73 10.62 -21.62
N GLY A 29 7.71 10.05 -20.40
CA GLY A 29 8.72 9.11 -19.93
C GLY A 29 9.89 9.76 -19.18
N THR A 30 9.99 11.09 -19.19
CA THR A 30 10.96 11.85 -18.39
C THR A 30 10.82 11.50 -16.91
N VAL A 31 11.90 11.03 -16.30
CA VAL A 31 11.95 10.76 -14.85
C VAL A 31 12.15 12.07 -14.13
N PHE A 32 11.29 12.37 -13.16
CA PHE A 32 11.42 13.58 -12.33
C PHE A 32 11.86 13.24 -10.90
N ASP A 33 11.61 12.00 -10.45
CA ASP A 33 12.02 11.55 -9.12
C ASP A 33 12.18 10.02 -9.08
N SER A 34 13.03 9.53 -8.18
CA SER A 34 13.22 8.10 -7.93
C SER A 34 13.83 7.88 -6.55
N SER A 35 13.38 6.84 -5.87
CA SER A 35 14.00 6.41 -4.62
C SER A 35 15.43 5.91 -4.89
N CYS A 36 16.46 6.58 -4.35
CA CYS A 36 17.81 6.02 -4.29
C CYS A 36 17.87 4.90 -3.24
N ASP A 37 17.39 5.20 -2.04
CA ASP A 37 17.18 4.25 -0.96
C ASP A 37 15.69 3.92 -0.82
N PRO A 38 15.32 2.73 -0.33
CA PRO A 38 13.91 2.39 -0.15
C PRO A 38 13.23 3.36 0.81
N PHE A 39 12.07 3.86 0.41
CA PHE A 39 11.26 4.76 1.22
C PHE A 39 10.38 3.97 2.18
N GLU A 40 10.26 4.42 3.43
CA GLU A 40 9.41 3.80 4.45
C GLU A 40 8.32 4.76 4.90
N PHE A 41 7.09 4.26 5.01
CA PHE A 41 5.95 5.02 5.53
C PHE A 41 4.87 4.08 6.09
N GLU A 42 3.97 4.62 6.89
CA GLU A 42 2.81 3.89 7.40
C GLU A 42 1.64 3.96 6.40
N LEU A 43 1.14 2.80 5.99
CA LEU A 43 0.09 2.70 4.97
C LEU A 43 -1.27 3.13 5.53
N GLY A 44 -1.91 4.14 4.92
CA GLY A 44 -3.24 4.60 5.34
C GLY A 44 -3.23 5.59 6.50
N SER A 45 -2.05 6.16 6.81
CA SER A 45 -1.84 7.19 7.83
C SER A 45 -2.07 8.61 7.30
N GLY A 46 -2.20 8.79 5.98
CA GLY A 46 -2.30 10.10 5.34
C GLY A 46 -0.95 10.84 5.21
N GLN A 47 0.18 10.17 5.49
CA GLN A 47 1.52 10.76 5.37
C GLN A 47 2.00 10.91 3.91
N VAL A 48 1.36 10.19 2.98
CA VAL A 48 1.70 10.21 1.54
C VAL A 48 0.52 10.68 0.71
N ILE A 49 0.76 10.95 -0.57
CA ILE A 49 -0.29 11.40 -1.49
C ILE A 49 -1.43 10.37 -1.55
N LYS A 50 -2.69 10.85 -1.62
CA LYS A 50 -3.89 10.02 -1.48
C LYS A 50 -3.90 8.74 -2.32
N GLY A 51 -3.38 8.80 -3.55
CA GLY A 51 -3.31 7.62 -4.43
C GLY A 51 -2.39 6.50 -3.90
N TRP A 52 -1.35 6.84 -3.14
CA TRP A 52 -0.49 5.88 -2.45
C TRP A 52 -1.16 5.35 -1.19
N ASP A 53 -1.73 6.25 -0.41
CA ASP A 53 -2.33 5.97 0.91
C ASP A 53 -3.57 5.06 0.81
N GLN A 54 -4.44 5.32 -0.18
CA GLN A 54 -5.76 4.68 -0.27
C GLN A 54 -5.84 3.49 -1.22
N GLY A 55 -4.84 3.25 -2.08
CA GLY A 55 -5.08 2.32 -3.20
C GLY A 55 -3.85 1.67 -3.83
N LEU A 56 -2.67 2.29 -3.79
CA LEU A 56 -1.55 1.70 -4.52
C LEU A 56 -1.08 0.40 -3.86
N LEU A 57 -0.87 0.36 -2.56
CA LEU A 57 -0.21 -0.77 -1.90
C LEU A 57 -1.10 -1.58 -0.96
N LEU A 58 -2.36 -1.17 -0.78
CA LEU A 58 -3.31 -1.96 0.00
C LEU A 58 -3.52 -3.34 -0.65
N GLY A 59 -3.34 -4.39 0.15
CA GLY A 59 -3.40 -5.78 -0.30
C GLY A 59 -2.32 -6.18 -1.30
N ALA A 60 -1.26 -5.38 -1.48
CA ALA A 60 -0.12 -5.75 -2.31
C ALA A 60 0.74 -6.79 -1.59
N CYS A 61 1.26 -7.73 -2.36
CA CYS A 61 2.19 -8.75 -1.87
C CYS A 61 3.61 -8.19 -1.86
N VAL A 62 4.46 -8.64 -0.93
CA VAL A 62 5.89 -8.35 -1.00
C VAL A 62 6.46 -8.82 -2.35
N GLY A 63 7.20 -7.94 -3.03
CA GLY A 63 7.70 -8.12 -4.40
C GLY A 63 6.72 -7.70 -5.50
N GLU A 64 5.48 -7.32 -5.16
CA GLU A 64 4.50 -6.83 -6.14
C GLU A 64 4.89 -5.45 -6.67
N LYS A 65 4.81 -5.28 -7.99
CA LYS A 65 5.02 -4.00 -8.68
C LYS A 65 3.68 -3.46 -9.15
N ARG A 66 3.40 -2.21 -8.80
CA ARG A 66 2.18 -1.52 -9.21
C ARG A 66 2.52 -0.17 -9.81
N LYS A 67 1.66 0.26 -10.73
CA LYS A 67 1.75 1.57 -11.35
C LYS A 67 0.62 2.45 -10.83
N LEU A 68 0.97 3.60 -10.25
CA LEU A 68 0.01 4.65 -9.94
C LEU A 68 0.07 5.73 -11.01
N LYS A 69 -1.11 6.14 -11.49
CA LYS A 69 -1.25 7.29 -12.37
C LYS A 69 -2.09 8.34 -11.64
N ILE A 70 -1.51 9.52 -11.42
CA ILE A 70 -2.20 10.64 -10.79
C ILE A 70 -2.34 11.74 -11.84
N SER A 71 -3.56 12.19 -12.09
CA SER A 71 -3.86 13.26 -13.04
C SER A 71 -4.49 14.45 -12.31
N CYS A 72 -3.74 15.54 -12.19
CA CYS A 72 -4.24 16.82 -11.67
C CYS A 72 -3.51 17.95 -12.42
N GLY A 73 -4.08 18.40 -13.53
CA GLY A 73 -3.41 19.30 -14.50
C GLY A 73 -2.32 18.56 -15.31
N ALA A 74 -1.25 18.14 -14.65
CA ALA A 74 -0.24 17.25 -15.21
C ALA A 74 -0.49 15.79 -14.79
N THR A 75 -0.01 14.84 -15.60
CA THR A 75 -0.09 13.41 -15.29
C THR A 75 1.26 12.91 -14.77
N LEU A 76 1.27 12.44 -13.52
CA LEU A 76 2.39 11.78 -12.89
C LEU A 76 2.19 10.27 -12.90
N ILE A 77 3.25 9.52 -13.22
CA ILE A 77 3.26 8.07 -13.25
C ILE A 77 4.30 7.60 -12.26
N PHE A 78 3.90 6.80 -11.27
CA PHE A 78 4.81 6.13 -10.34
C PHE A 78 4.80 4.64 -10.63
N ASP A 79 5.96 4.09 -10.97
CA ASP A 79 6.18 2.64 -10.90
C ASP A 79 6.74 2.34 -9.50
N THR A 80 6.02 1.56 -8.70
CA THR A 80 6.33 1.28 -7.29
C THR A 80 6.43 -0.22 -7.06
N GLU A 81 7.41 -0.64 -6.25
CA GLU A 81 7.64 -2.01 -5.83
C GLU A 81 7.55 -2.10 -4.31
N LEU A 82 6.72 -3.02 -3.80
CA LEU A 82 6.67 -3.32 -2.38
C LEU A 82 7.85 -4.20 -1.99
N ILE A 83 8.76 -3.68 -1.17
CA ILE A 83 10.00 -4.35 -0.77
C ILE A 83 9.80 -5.13 0.53
N ALA A 84 9.09 -4.55 1.50
CA ALA A 84 8.81 -5.21 2.76
C ALA A 84 7.55 -4.67 3.42
N VAL A 85 6.93 -5.50 4.26
CA VAL A 85 5.89 -5.11 5.20
C VAL A 85 6.43 -5.43 6.59
N TYR A 86 6.52 -4.41 7.42
CA TYR A 86 6.78 -4.53 8.85
C TYR A 86 5.41 -4.47 9.52
N GLY A 87 5.04 -5.54 10.24
CA GLY A 87 3.80 -5.54 11.01
C GLY A 87 3.74 -4.34 11.96
N LYS A 88 2.52 -3.97 12.35
CA LYS A 88 2.30 -2.89 13.33
C LYS A 88 3.27 -3.05 14.52
N PRO A 89 3.94 -1.98 14.99
CA PRO A 89 4.54 -2.02 16.31
C PRO A 89 3.40 -2.42 17.25
N THR A 90 3.54 -3.57 17.90
CA THR A 90 2.54 -4.10 18.82
C THR A 90 2.43 -3.14 20.00
N VAL A 91 1.61 -2.11 19.88
CA VAL A 91 0.75 -1.77 20.99
C VAL A 91 -0.12 -3.01 21.18
N VAL A 92 0.02 -3.62 22.35
CA VAL A 92 -0.93 -4.60 22.86
C VAL A 92 -2.28 -3.88 22.94
N GLU A 93 -3.02 -3.88 21.84
CA GLU A 93 -4.43 -3.55 21.83
C GLU A 93 -5.15 -4.89 21.96
N GLU A 94 -5.51 -5.19 23.21
CA GLU A 94 -6.49 -6.20 23.57
C GLU A 94 -7.82 -5.82 22.90
N ASP A 95 -8.41 -6.81 22.22
CA ASP A 95 -9.83 -7.03 21.95
C ASP A 95 -10.63 -5.89 21.27
N GLU A 96 -11.07 -6.15 20.04
CA GLU A 96 -12.48 -5.92 19.62
C GLU A 96 -12.78 -7.01 18.58
N ASP A 97 -13.21 -8.14 19.13
CA ASP A 97 -13.91 -9.17 18.39
C ASP A 97 -15.26 -8.56 17.98
N GLU A 98 -15.44 -8.19 16.71
CA GLU A 98 -16.81 -8.02 16.19
C GLU A 98 -17.42 -9.42 15.99
N ASP A 99 -17.91 -9.92 17.11
CA ASP A 99 -18.99 -10.90 17.25
C ASP A 99 -20.26 -10.32 16.60
N ASP A 100 -20.61 -10.83 15.42
CA ASP A 100 -21.97 -10.67 14.88
C ASP A 100 -22.81 -11.84 15.41
N THR A 101 -23.11 -11.82 16.72
CA THR A 101 -24.32 -12.47 17.19
C THR A 101 -25.50 -11.56 16.91
N SER A 102 -26.39 -12.04 16.06
CA SER A 102 -27.80 -11.65 16.12
C SER A 102 -28.62 -12.94 16.16
N GLU A 103 -28.93 -13.31 17.39
CA GLU A 103 -29.91 -14.29 17.78
C GLU A 103 -31.26 -13.58 17.82
N ASP A 104 -32.24 -13.98 17.01
CA ASP A 104 -33.66 -13.68 17.26
C ASP A 104 -34.51 -14.82 16.71
N GLY A 105 -35.21 -15.50 17.62
CA GLY A 105 -36.05 -16.68 17.38
C GLY A 105 -37.54 -16.38 17.17
N GLU A 106 -38.34 -17.45 17.35
CA GLU A 106 -39.81 -17.57 17.32
C GLU A 106 -40.47 -17.58 15.92
N LEU A 107 -41.33 -18.53 15.52
CA LEU A 107 -42.20 -19.53 16.18
C LEU A 107 -42.27 -20.84 15.36
#